data_AF-A0A1M5BH80-F1
#
_entry.id   AF-A0A1M5BH80-F1
#
_cell.length_a   1.000
_cell.length_b   1.000
_cell.length_c   1.000
_cell.angle_alpha   90.00
_cell.angle_beta   90.00
_cell.angle_gamma   90.00
#
_symmetry.space_group_name_H-M   'P 1'
#
loop_
_entity.id
_entity.type
_entity.pdbx_description
1 polymer ?
#
loop_
_entity_poly.entity_id
_entity_poly.type
_entity_poly.pdbx_seq_one_letter_code
_entity_poly.pdbx_strand_id
1 'polypeptide(L)'
;MKNKDIITVGKITFWLFFILGNICLLGYMITKIEAFASYGFILLLFATPVNLVVITILIIYGFIYKLYLKECMKASLIICINIPVAILYFYVGIFLMDFNS
;
A
#
# COMPACT_ATOMS: atom_id res chain seq x y z
N MET A 1 -3.61 0.37 23.36
CA MET A 1 -2.57 -0.17 22.45
C MET A 1 -1.22 -0.12 23.15
N LYS A 2 -0.50 -1.24 23.22
CA LYS A 2 0.94 -1.21 23.53
C LYS A 2 1.68 -0.69 22.29
N ASN A 3 2.84 -0.06 22.47
CA ASN A 3 3.67 0.48 21.36
C ASN A 3 3.87 -0.49 20.19
N LYS A 4 3.98 -1.80 20.49
CA LYS A 4 4.14 -2.87 19.50
C LYS A 4 2.92 -3.04 18.60
N ASP A 5 1.73 -2.74 19.07
CA ASP A 5 0.49 -2.96 18.32
C ASP A 5 0.36 -1.95 17.16
N ILE A 6 0.74 -0.69 17.40
CA ILE A 6 0.66 0.41 16.42
C ILE A 6 1.58 0.16 15.22
N ILE A 7 2.83 -0.23 15.49
CA ILE A 7 3.80 -0.57 14.43
C ILE A 7 3.34 -1.80 13.66
N THR A 8 2.72 -2.77 14.36
CA THR A 8 2.22 -4.00 13.74
C THR A 8 1.08 -3.70 12.76
N VAL A 9 0.17 -2.79 13.10
CA VAL A 9 -0.87 -2.33 12.17
C VAL A 9 -0.24 -1.75 10.90
N GLY A 10 0.71 -0.82 11.03
CA GLY A 10 1.38 -0.23 9.87
C GLY A 10 2.10 -1.26 9.00
N LYS A 11 2.76 -2.25 9.61
CA LYS A 11 3.40 -3.36 8.88
C LYS A 11 2.38 -4.26 8.19
N ILE A 12 1.28 -4.63 8.84
CA ILE A 12 0.25 -5.49 8.24
C ILE A 12 -0.37 -4.77 7.04
N THR A 13 -0.73 -3.50 7.18
CA THR A 13 -1.26 -2.69 6.08
C THR A 13 -0.27 -2.62 4.92
N PHE A 14 1.03 -2.40 5.21
CA PHE A 14 2.09 -2.45 4.20
C PHE A 14 2.13 -3.80 3.47
N TRP A 15 2.30 -4.89 4.22
CA TRP A 15 2.43 -6.23 3.64
C TRP A 15 1.19 -6.65 2.85
N LEU A 16 0.00 -6.30 3.31
CA LEU A 16 -1.26 -6.65 2.64
C LEU A 16 -1.32 -6.04 1.24
N PHE A 17 -1.12 -4.73 1.11
CA PHE A 17 -1.15 -4.06 -0.20
C PHE A 17 0.05 -4.46 -1.06
N PHE A 18 1.22 -4.65 -0.47
CA PHE A 18 2.41 -5.09 -1.18
C PHE A 18 2.22 -6.49 -1.81
N ILE A 19 1.73 -7.45 -1.04
CA ILE A 19 1.49 -8.83 -1.52
C ILE A 19 0.41 -8.83 -2.59
N LEU A 20 -0.72 -8.17 -2.35
CA LEU A 20 -1.81 -8.14 -3.33
C LEU A 20 -1.38 -7.50 -4.65
N GLY A 21 -0.64 -6.39 -4.59
CA GLY A 21 -0.12 -5.75 -5.81
C GLY A 21 0.87 -6.65 -6.56
N ASN A 22 1.74 -7.39 -5.85
CA ASN A 22 2.61 -8.40 -6.48
C ASN A 22 1.80 -9.54 -7.13
N ILE A 23 0.74 -10.03 -6.48
CA ILE A 23 -0.13 -11.07 -7.04
C ILE A 23 -0.79 -10.58 -8.34
N CYS A 24 -1.30 -9.35 -8.37
CA CYS A 24 -1.87 -8.77 -9.58
C CYS A 24 -0.82 -8.62 -10.69
N LEU A 25 0.36 -8.08 -10.37
CA LEU A 25 1.40 -7.80 -11.35
C LEU A 25 2.03 -9.08 -11.90
N LEU A 26 2.45 -10.01 -11.03
CA LEU A 26 3.00 -11.30 -11.44
C LEU A 26 1.93 -12.19 -12.09
N GLY A 27 0.69 -12.13 -11.59
CA GLY A 27 -0.45 -12.83 -12.17
C GLY A 27 -0.66 -12.41 -13.62
N TYR A 28 -0.68 -11.12 -13.91
CA TYR A 28 -0.76 -10.61 -15.28
C TYR A 28 0.47 -11.02 -16.11
N MET A 29 1.68 -10.89 -15.56
CA MET A 29 2.91 -11.18 -16.30
C MET A 29 3.02 -12.65 -16.72
N ILE A 30 2.59 -13.59 -15.86
CA ILE A 30 2.67 -15.04 -16.12
C ILE A 30 1.49 -15.52 -16.96
N THR A 31 0.26 -15.13 -16.61
CA THR A 31 -0.96 -15.68 -17.24
C THR A 31 -1.45 -14.86 -18.43
N LYS A 32 -1.00 -13.61 -18.56
CA LYS A 32 -1.49 -12.63 -19.54
C LYS A 32 -3.00 -12.37 -19.47
N ILE A 33 -3.65 -12.74 -18.36
CA ILE A 33 -5.08 -12.49 -18.14
C ILE A 33 -5.30 -11.03 -17.74
N GLU A 34 -6.01 -10.27 -18.57
CA GLU A 34 -6.30 -8.85 -18.35
C GLU A 34 -7.01 -8.55 -17.03
N ALA A 35 -7.78 -9.51 -16.49
CA ALA A 35 -8.42 -9.37 -15.20
C ALA A 35 -7.42 -9.03 -14.09
N PHE A 36 -6.23 -9.64 -14.08
CA PHE A 36 -5.20 -9.32 -13.07
C PHE A 36 -4.72 -7.88 -13.16
N ALA A 37 -4.57 -7.33 -14.38
CA ALA A 37 -4.21 -5.93 -14.57
C ALA A 37 -5.34 -5.00 -14.11
N SER A 38 -6.59 -5.29 -14.51
CA SER A 38 -7.76 -4.51 -14.08
C SER A 38 -7.92 -4.48 -12.55
N TYR A 39 -7.84 -5.64 -11.89
CA TYR A 39 -7.84 -5.70 -10.43
C TYR A 39 -6.64 -4.99 -9.80
N GLY A 40 -5.46 -5.03 -10.44
CA GLY A 40 -4.29 -4.28 -10.00
C GLY A 40 -4.51 -2.77 -10.03
N PHE A 41 -5.11 -2.23 -11.08
CA PHE A 41 -5.47 -0.80 -11.18
C PHE A 41 -6.56 -0.40 -10.17
N ILE A 42 -7.58 -1.24 -9.99
CA ILE A 42 -8.61 -1.01 -8.96
C ILE A 42 -7.95 -0.99 -7.57
N LEU A 43 -7.04 -1.93 -7.31
CA LEU A 43 -6.30 -1.99 -6.06
C LEU A 43 -5.44 -0.75 -5.86
N LEU A 44 -4.78 -0.22 -6.89
CA LEU A 44 -4.05 1.05 -6.83
C LEU A 44 -4.95 2.23 -6.45
N LEU A 45 -6.14 2.28 -7.06
CA LEU A 45 -7.13 3.33 -6.85
C LEU A 45 -7.72 3.31 -5.43
N PHE A 46 -7.87 2.12 -4.82
CA PHE A 46 -8.32 1.97 -3.44
C PHE A 46 -7.19 2.01 -2.39
N ALA A 47 -6.02 1.46 -2.70
CA ALA A 47 -4.89 1.37 -1.78
C ALA A 47 -4.38 2.75 -1.39
N THR A 48 -4.33 3.69 -2.34
CA THR A 48 -3.89 5.07 -2.10
C THR A 48 -4.75 5.80 -1.07
N PRO A 49 -6.08 5.94 -1.25
CA PRO A 49 -6.93 6.60 -0.26
C PRO A 49 -7.00 5.84 1.07
N VAL A 50 -7.02 4.50 1.05
CA VAL A 50 -7.02 3.71 2.30
C VAL A 50 -5.74 3.94 3.09
N ASN A 51 -4.57 3.90 2.45
CA ASN A 51 -3.30 4.18 3.11
C ASN A 51 -3.25 5.60 3.68
N LEU A 52 -3.75 6.60 2.94
CA LEU A 52 -3.85 7.98 3.41
C LEU A 52 -4.75 8.10 4.65
N VAL A 53 -5.92 7.47 4.63
CA VAL A 53 -6.85 7.48 5.78
C VAL A 53 -6.18 6.85 7.01
N VAL A 54 -5.50 5.71 6.86
CA VAL A 54 -4.80 5.05 7.97
C VAL A 54 -3.68 5.94 8.52
N ILE A 55 -2.91 6.60 7.65
CA ILE A 55 -1.88 7.57 8.04
C ILE A 55 -2.50 8.73 8.83
N THR A 56 -3.61 9.32 8.34
CA THR A 56 -4.29 10.42 9.02
C THR A 56 -4.78 10.00 10.40
N ILE A 57 -5.37 8.82 10.53
CA ILE A 57 -5.82 8.28 11.83
C ILE A 57 -4.63 8.10 12.78
N LEU A 58 -3.52 7.54 12.31
CA LEU A 58 -2.30 7.35 13.11
C LEU A 58 -1.71 8.67 13.58
N ILE A 59 -1.67 9.68 12.72
CA ILE A 59 -1.16 11.02 13.04
C ILE A 59 -2.05 11.70 14.08
N ILE A 60 -3.38 11.70 13.88
CA ILE A 60 -4.33 12.27 14.84
C ILE A 60 -4.20 11.58 16.20
N TYR A 61 -4.15 10.23 16.21
CA TYR A 61 -3.98 9.46 17.43
C TYR A 61 -2.65 9.78 18.14
N GLY A 62 -1.55 9.88 17.40
CA GLY A 62 -0.25 10.27 17.94
C GLY A 62 -0.21 11.70 18.48
N PHE A 63 -0.99 12.62 17.90
CA PHE A 63 -1.08 14.00 18.36
C PHE A 63 -1.89 14.11 19.67
N ILE A 64 -2.99 13.37 19.78
CA ILE A 64 -3.79 13.27 21.02
C ILE A 64 -2.98 12.61 22.13
N TYR A 65 -2.26 11.53 21.80
CA TYR A 65 -1.44 10.78 22.76
C TYR A 65 0.05 10.92 22.45
N LYS A 66 0.65 12.04 22.88
CA LYS A 66 2.09 12.34 22.69
C LYS A 66 3.05 11.20 23.06
N LEU A 67 2.68 10.35 24.03
CA LEU A 67 3.46 9.16 24.43
C LEU A 67 3.71 8.20 23.26
N TYR A 68 2.76 8.11 22.31
CA TYR A 68 2.77 7.19 21.18
C TYR A 68 3.17 7.86 19.86
N LEU A 69 3.40 9.18 19.85
CA LEU A 69 3.66 9.97 18.64
C LEU A 69 4.81 9.40 17.80
N LYS A 70 5.91 9.00 18.45
CA LYS A 70 7.08 8.44 17.75
C LYS A 70 6.76 7.12 17.04
N GLU A 71 5.94 6.28 17.63
CA GLU A 71 5.55 4.98 17.04
C GLU A 71 4.47 5.15 15.97
N CYS A 72 3.53 6.06 16.17
CA CYS A 72 2.55 6.46 15.15
C CYS A 72 3.24 7.03 13.91
N MET A 73 4.26 7.88 14.08
CA MET A 73 5.05 8.41 12.97
C MET A 73 5.81 7.31 12.24
N LYS A 74 6.45 6.38 12.96
CA LYS A 74 7.12 5.22 12.32
C LYS A 74 6.13 4.36 11.54
N ALA A 75 4.98 4.03 12.11
CA ALA A 75 3.96 3.25 11.44
C ALA A 75 3.44 3.97 10.17
N SER A 76 3.22 5.28 10.26
CA SER A 76 2.81 6.11 9.13
C SER A 76 3.87 6.13 8.02
N LEU A 77 5.15 6.27 8.38
CA LEU A 77 6.26 6.22 7.42
C LEU A 77 6.34 4.87 6.70
N ILE A 78 6.11 3.76 7.42
CA ILE A 78 6.07 2.42 6.80
C ILE A 78 4.93 2.33 5.78
N ILE A 79 3.75 2.85 6.11
CA ILE A 79 2.60 2.87 5.19
C ILE A 79 2.88 3.80 3.99
N CYS A 80 3.57 4.93 4.19
CA CYS A 80 3.94 5.83 3.10
C CYS A 80 4.78 5.15 2.00
N ILE A 81 5.53 4.09 2.32
CA ILE A 81 6.30 3.33 1.31
C ILE A 81 5.37 2.65 0.30
N ASN A 82 4.10 2.37 0.64
CA ASN A 82 3.15 1.85 -0.34
C ASN A 82 2.85 2.84 -1.48
N ILE A 83 3.01 4.16 -1.27
CA ILE A 83 2.74 5.18 -2.30
C ILE A 83 3.76 5.11 -3.45
N PRO A 84 5.09 5.16 -3.24
CA PRO A 84 6.05 4.99 -4.32
C PRO A 84 5.98 3.59 -4.95
N VAL A 85 5.69 2.54 -4.17
CA VAL A 85 5.46 1.19 -4.72
C VAL A 85 4.24 1.18 -5.66
N ALA A 86 3.15 1.84 -5.28
CA ALA A 86 1.97 1.99 -6.11
C ALA A 86 2.30 2.69 -7.44
N ILE A 87 3.08 3.76 -7.39
CA ILE A 87 3.54 4.47 -8.60
C ILE A 87 4.36 3.54 -9.49
N LEU A 88 5.30 2.77 -8.92
CA LEU A 88 6.07 1.77 -9.67
C LEU A 88 5.17 0.75 -10.35
N TYR A 89 4.18 0.19 -9.64
CA TYR A 89 3.27 -0.81 -10.22
C TYR A 89 2.40 -0.23 -11.33
N PHE A 90 1.99 1.02 -11.22
CA PHE A 90 1.27 1.71 -12.29
C PHE A 90 2.11 1.80 -13.57
N TYR A 91 3.35 2.29 -13.46
CA TYR A 91 4.25 2.40 -14.63
C TYR A 91 4.62 1.03 -15.21
N VAL A 92 4.92 0.04 -14.37
CA VAL A 92 5.21 -1.33 -14.83
C VAL A 92 3.99 -1.95 -15.50
N GLY A 93 2.79 -1.75 -14.95
CA GLY A 93 1.54 -2.22 -15.53
C GLY A 93 1.28 -1.64 -16.92
N ILE A 94 1.42 -0.32 -17.07
CA ILE A 94 1.31 0.36 -18.37
C ILE A 94 2.35 -0.16 -19.35
N PHE A 95 3.62 -0.23 -18.94
CA PHE A 95 4.69 -0.72 -19.80
C PHE A 95 4.45 -2.15 -20.29
N LEU A 96 3.94 -3.03 -19.41
CA LEU A 96 3.62 -4.41 -19.77
C LEU A 96 2.41 -4.51 -20.72
N MET A 97 1.43 -3.61 -20.61
CA MET A 97 0.29 -3.56 -21.51
C MET A 97 0.68 -3.00 -22.89
N ASP A 98 1.47 -1.93 -22.91
CA ASP A 98 1.90 -1.24 -24.14
C ASP A 98 2.85 -2.11 -24.99
N PHE A 99 3.70 -2.92 -24.34
CA PHE A 99 4.55 -3.91 -25.05
C PHE A 99 3.76 -5.05 -25.70
N ASN A 100 2.51 -5.27 -25.29
CA ASN A 100 1.70 -6.41 -25.68
C ASN A 100 0.58 -6.03 -26.68
N SER A 101 0.56 -4.77 -27.15
CA SER A 101 -0.31 -4.23 -28.20
C SER A 101 0.42 -4.14 -29.55
#